data_AF-A0A3D0GY08-F1
#
_entry.id   AF-A0A3D0GY08-F1
#
_cell.length_a   1.000
_cell.length_b   1.000
_cell.length_c   1.000
_cell.angle_alpha   90.00
_cell.angle_beta   90.00
_cell.angle_gamma   90.00
#
_symmetry.space_group_name_H-M   'P 1'
#
loop_
_entity.id
_entity.type
_entity.pdbx_description
1 polymer ?
#
loop_
_entity_poly.entity_id
_entity_poly.type
_entity_poly.pdbx_seq_one_letter_code
_entity_poly.pdbx_strand_id
1 'polypeptide(L)'
;MNILKRSGKPMKKSDIIRNVILVISVIVFLYALINLIVIFVNYKIGDKQYAKVKSEVFDSENAVAPEVLVSDDVLADVKIEKEYKFLKYDHAALLAINPQAQGYIDMPGIGFSYPIALGADNEYYLNHTIEGNIHSYGCL
;
A
#
# COMPACT_ATOMS: atom_id res chain seq x y z
N MET A 1 39.72 16.89 54.09
CA MET A 1 39.39 16.63 52.67
C MET A 1 38.14 17.46 52.33
N ASN A 2 38.32 18.67 51.81
CA ASN A 2 37.23 19.60 51.52
C ASN A 2 37.03 19.63 50.00
N ILE A 3 35.98 19.00 49.48
CA ILE A 3 35.59 19.18 48.09
C ILE A 3 34.08 19.01 47.95
N LEU A 4 33.47 20.00 47.28
CA LEU A 4 32.09 20.07 46.78
C LEU A 4 31.04 20.69 47.73
N LYS A 5 31.31 21.89 48.24
CA LYS A 5 30.23 22.85 48.53
C LYS A 5 29.75 23.45 47.21
N ARG A 6 28.75 22.81 46.58
CA ARG A 6 28.08 23.36 45.38
C ARG A 6 27.26 24.57 45.83
N SER A 7 27.78 25.77 45.59
CA SER A 7 27.09 27.02 45.95
C SER A 7 25.82 27.16 45.11
N GLY A 8 24.66 27.05 45.77
CA GLY A 8 23.37 27.37 45.19
C GLY A 8 23.27 28.86 44.92
N LYS A 9 23.69 29.31 43.73
CA LYS A 9 23.38 30.66 43.25
C LYS A 9 21.87 30.69 42.95
N PRO A 10 21.10 31.65 43.46
CA PRO A 10 19.67 31.71 43.18
C PRO A 10 19.49 31.89 41.67
N MET A 11 18.80 30.93 41.04
CA MET A 11 18.54 30.96 39.61
C MET A 11 17.73 32.22 39.29
N LYS A 12 18.18 33.02 38.30
CA LYS A 12 17.40 34.17 37.86
C LYS A 12 16.11 33.67 37.21
N LYS A 13 15.01 34.41 37.37
CA LYS A 13 13.71 34.03 36.79
C LYS A 13 13.80 33.80 35.27
N SER A 14 14.70 34.51 34.58
CA SER A 14 15.02 34.29 33.15
C SER A 14 15.57 32.90 32.85
N ASP A 15 16.39 32.35 33.74
CA ASP A 15 17.08 31.08 33.54
C ASP A 15 16.11 29.91 33.77
N ILE A 16 15.15 30.09 34.68
CA ILE A 16 14.05 29.14 34.90
C ILE A 16 13.16 29.08 33.66
N ILE A 17 12.76 30.23 33.09
CA ILE A 17 11.91 30.28 31.89
C ILE A 17 12.62 29.64 30.69
N ARG A 18 13.91 29.95 30.48
CA ARG A 18 14.71 29.33 29.41
C ARG A 18 14.79 27.82 29.58
N ASN A 19 14.98 27.33 30.80
CA ASN A 19 15.06 25.90 31.07
C ASN A 19 13.71 25.19 30.83
N VAL A 20 12.59 25.83 31.20
CA VAL A 20 11.24 25.29 30.91
C VAL A 20 10.99 25.21 29.41
N ILE A 21 11.31 26.27 28.65
CA ILE A 21 11.18 26.27 27.20
C ILE A 21 12.04 25.18 26.55
N LEU A 22 13.27 24.98 27.06
CA LEU A 22 14.19 23.96 26.56
C LEU A 22 13.62 22.55 26.78
N VAL A 23 13.06 22.28 27.96
CA VAL A 23 12.40 21.00 28.26
C VAL A 23 11.21 20.75 27.33
N ILE A 24 10.36 21.76 27.11
CA ILE A 24 9.20 21.63 26.20
C ILE A 24 9.68 21.35 24.77
N SER A 25 10.70 22.05 24.28
CA SER A 25 11.26 21.82 22.95
C SER A 25 11.82 20.40 22.79
N VAL A 26 12.47 19.84 23.83
CA VAL A 26 12.96 18.46 23.80
C VAL A 26 11.80 17.46 23.71
N ILE A 27 10.71 17.69 24.45
CA ILE A 27 9.52 16.82 24.39
C ILE A 27 8.91 16.82 22.98
N VAL A 28 8.73 18.00 22.39
CA VAL A 28 8.19 18.13 21.02
C VAL A 28 9.12 17.49 19.99
N PHE A 29 10.43 17.66 20.16
CA PHE A 29 11.43 17.04 19.28
C PHE A 29 11.39 15.50 19.35
N LEU A 30 11.28 14.93 20.55
CA LEU A 30 11.16 13.48 20.73
C LEU A 30 9.86 12.93 20.10
N TYR A 31 8.75 13.66 20.23
CA TYR A 31 7.49 13.28 19.60
C TYR A 31 7.57 13.26 18.06
N ALA A 32 8.23 14.25 17.47
CA ALA A 32 8.49 14.28 16.03
C ALA A 32 9.38 13.12 15.58
N LEU A 33 10.42 12.79 16.35
CA LEU A 33 11.34 11.69 16.06
C LEU A 33 10.63 10.33 16.06
N ILE A 34 9.72 10.09 17.01
CA ILE A 34 8.91 8.85 17.07
C ILE A 34 8.04 8.72 15.83
N ASN A 35 7.33 9.78 15.43
CA ASN A 35 6.46 9.74 14.23
C ASN A 35 7.25 9.48 12.95
N LEU A 36 8.45 10.06 12.82
CA LEU A 36 9.34 9.81 11.68
C LEU A 36 9.78 8.33 11.62
N ILE A 37 10.14 7.74 12.77
CA ILE A 37 10.51 6.32 12.86
C ILE A 37 9.33 5.43 12.53
N VAL A 38 8.12 5.74 13.00
CA VAL A 38 6.90 4.98 12.69
C VAL A 38 6.65 4.95 11.20
N ILE A 39 6.73 6.10 10.52
CA ILE A 39 6.57 6.18 9.06
C ILE A 39 7.67 5.35 8.38
N PHE A 40 8.93 5.52 8.76
CA PHE A 40 10.05 4.80 8.16
C PHE A 40 9.95 3.27 8.32
N VAL A 41 9.56 2.80 9.50
CA VAL A 41 9.37 1.38 9.80
C VAL A 41 8.16 0.83 9.04
N ASN A 42 7.04 1.54 8.99
CA ASN A 42 5.87 1.14 8.20
C ASN A 42 6.19 1.01 6.71
N TYR A 43 6.99 1.93 6.16
CA TYR A 43 7.47 1.84 4.78
C TYR A 43 8.36 0.61 4.54
N LYS A 44 9.20 0.22 5.50
CA LYS A 44 10.05 -0.99 5.38
C LYS A 44 9.35 -2.31 5.71
N ILE A 45 8.27 -2.28 6.50
CA ILE A 45 7.46 -3.47 6.81
C ILE A 45 6.56 -3.86 5.62
N GLY A 46 6.26 -2.92 4.71
CA GLY A 46 5.56 -3.19 3.45
C GLY A 46 6.22 -4.25 2.57
N ASP A 47 7.57 -4.31 2.53
CA ASP A 47 8.28 -5.28 1.68
C ASP A 47 8.30 -6.72 2.24
N LYS A 48 8.16 -6.89 3.57
CA LYS A 48 8.30 -8.21 4.20
C LYS A 48 7.02 -9.03 4.25
N GLN A 49 5.86 -8.41 4.13
CA GLN A 49 4.56 -9.10 4.09
C GLN A 49 4.30 -9.71 2.70
N TYR A 50 4.69 -9.03 1.62
CA TYR A 50 4.50 -9.50 0.24
C TYR A 50 5.41 -10.68 -0.15
N ALA A 51 6.62 -10.75 0.41
CA ALA A 51 7.56 -11.84 0.13
C ALA A 51 7.06 -13.21 0.66
N LYS A 52 6.31 -13.22 1.76
CA LYS A 52 5.77 -14.45 2.37
C LYS A 52 4.56 -15.01 1.63
N VAL A 53 3.68 -14.13 1.14
CA VAL A 53 2.49 -14.54 0.38
C VAL A 53 2.90 -15.06 -1.01
N LYS A 54 3.95 -14.48 -1.62
CA LYS A 54 4.42 -14.89 -2.95
C LYS A 54 5.06 -16.29 -2.99
N SER A 55 5.58 -16.80 -1.87
CA SER A 55 6.18 -18.14 -1.82
C SER A 55 5.18 -19.27 -1.56
N GLU A 56 3.99 -18.96 -1.04
CA GLU A 56 2.95 -19.96 -0.75
C GLU A 56 1.95 -20.14 -1.90
N VAL A 57 1.83 -19.16 -2.81
CA VAL A 57 0.71 -19.09 -3.76
C VAL A 57 1.09 -19.41 -5.22
N PHE A 58 2.38 -19.42 -5.58
CA PHE A 58 2.79 -19.58 -6.98
C PHE A 58 3.53 -20.90 -7.25
N ASP A 59 2.80 -21.89 -7.77
CA ASP A 59 3.38 -23.06 -8.45
C ASP A 59 3.80 -22.70 -9.88
N SER A 60 5.10 -22.84 -10.14
CA SER A 60 5.78 -22.34 -11.34
C SER A 60 5.49 -23.13 -12.63
N GLU A 61 4.70 -24.21 -12.60
CA GLU A 61 4.73 -25.23 -13.66
C GLU A 61 3.61 -25.13 -14.72
N ASN A 62 2.56 -24.33 -14.55
CA ASN A 62 1.36 -24.39 -15.41
C ASN A 62 0.92 -23.07 -16.10
N ALA A 63 1.86 -22.20 -16.46
CA ALA A 63 1.54 -20.95 -17.14
C ALA A 63 1.42 -21.15 -18.68
N VAL A 64 0.36 -20.68 -19.34
CA VAL A 64 0.13 -20.76 -20.82
C VAL A 64 0.25 -19.40 -21.52
N ALA A 65 0.91 -19.34 -22.69
CA ALA A 65 1.21 -18.13 -23.46
C ALA A 65 0.03 -17.67 -24.36
N PRO A 66 -0.17 -16.36 -24.60
CA PRO A 66 -1.27 -15.88 -25.44
C PRO A 66 -0.93 -15.88 -26.94
N GLU A 67 -1.89 -16.32 -27.77
CA GLU A 67 -1.91 -16.05 -29.21
C GLU A 67 -2.41 -14.61 -29.46
N VAL A 68 -1.56 -13.78 -30.07
CA VAL A 68 -1.88 -12.37 -30.35
C VAL A 68 -2.37 -12.23 -31.79
N LEU A 69 -3.64 -11.87 -32.00
CA LEU A 69 -4.17 -11.39 -33.28
C LEU A 69 -3.86 -9.88 -33.39
N VAL A 70 -2.75 -9.52 -34.04
CA VAL A 70 -2.35 -8.12 -34.28
C VAL A 70 -2.82 -7.69 -35.68
N SER A 71 -3.51 -6.55 -35.77
CA SER A 71 -3.83 -5.87 -37.03
C SER A 71 -2.62 -5.03 -37.50
N ASP A 72 -2.36 -5.04 -38.80
CA ASP A 72 -1.07 -4.76 -39.47
C ASP A 72 -0.48 -3.33 -39.39
N ASP A 73 -1.16 -2.33 -38.82
CA ASP A 73 -0.82 -0.92 -39.12
C ASP A 73 0.02 -0.15 -38.07
N VAL A 74 0.50 -0.78 -36.99
CA VAL A 74 1.35 -0.07 -35.98
C VAL A 74 2.45 -0.96 -35.41
N LEU A 75 3.41 -1.41 -36.22
CA LEU A 75 4.65 -2.02 -35.71
C LEU A 75 5.89 -1.45 -36.41
N ALA A 76 6.71 -0.73 -35.66
CA ALA A 76 8.14 -0.65 -35.98
C ALA A 76 9.08 -0.70 -34.76
N ASP A 77 8.65 -0.35 -33.53
CA ASP A 77 9.62 -0.20 -32.42
C ASP A 77 9.14 -0.66 -31.03
N VAL A 78 8.30 -1.69 -30.94
CA VAL A 78 8.03 -2.32 -29.63
C VAL A 78 8.66 -3.71 -29.59
N LYS A 79 9.89 -3.79 -29.06
CA LYS A 79 10.44 -5.04 -28.53
C LYS A 79 9.64 -5.43 -27.28
N ILE A 80 8.60 -6.24 -27.47
CA ILE A 80 7.90 -6.88 -26.35
C ILE A 80 8.77 -8.05 -25.86
N GLU A 81 9.74 -7.77 -24.99
CA GLU A 81 10.63 -8.78 -24.37
C GLU A 81 9.95 -9.58 -23.24
N LYS A 82 8.66 -9.37 -22.98
CA LYS A 82 7.93 -10.07 -21.92
C LYS A 82 6.67 -10.70 -22.48
N GLU A 83 6.69 -12.03 -22.54
CA GLU A 83 5.49 -12.84 -22.75
C GLU A 83 4.59 -12.69 -21.53
N TYR A 84 3.61 -11.80 -21.61
CA TYR A 84 2.64 -11.62 -20.55
C TYR A 84 1.49 -12.58 -20.75
N LYS A 85 1.22 -13.41 -19.75
CA LYS A 85 0.12 -14.38 -19.75
C LYS A 85 -1.07 -13.74 -19.07
N PHE A 86 -2.17 -13.58 -19.81
CA PHE A 86 -3.43 -13.09 -19.26
C PHE A 86 -4.13 -14.18 -18.46
N LEU A 87 -4.83 -13.78 -17.40
CA LEU A 87 -5.68 -14.68 -16.62
C LEU A 87 -6.81 -15.22 -17.49
N LYS A 88 -7.02 -16.54 -17.41
CA LYS A 88 -8.23 -17.17 -17.98
C LYS A 88 -9.41 -16.87 -17.06
N TYR A 89 -10.28 -15.97 -17.50
CA TYR A 89 -11.43 -15.47 -16.74
C TYR A 89 -12.70 -16.30 -17.00
N ASP A 90 -13.39 -16.71 -15.93
CA ASP A 90 -14.72 -17.35 -15.99
C ASP A 90 -15.81 -16.37 -15.55
N HIS A 91 -16.58 -15.88 -16.52
CA HIS A 91 -17.65 -14.92 -16.29
C HIS A 91 -18.82 -15.52 -15.51
N ALA A 92 -19.13 -16.81 -15.70
CA ALA A 92 -20.26 -17.43 -15.01
C ALA A 92 -19.97 -17.56 -13.51
N ALA A 93 -18.73 -17.90 -13.17
CA ALA A 93 -18.28 -17.93 -11.78
C ALA A 93 -18.33 -16.53 -11.12
N LEU A 94 -17.96 -15.47 -11.84
CA LEU A 94 -18.02 -14.10 -11.30
C LEU A 94 -19.47 -13.64 -11.06
N LEU A 95 -20.37 -13.91 -12.00
CA LEU A 95 -21.79 -13.61 -11.83
C LEU A 95 -22.43 -14.38 -10.66
N ALA A 96 -21.95 -15.59 -10.37
CA ALA A 96 -22.42 -16.37 -9.23
C ALA A 96 -22.03 -15.74 -7.89
N ILE A 97 -20.92 -14.99 -7.84
CA ILE A 97 -20.52 -14.20 -6.67
C ILE A 97 -21.37 -12.94 -6.56
N ASN A 98 -21.51 -12.22 -7.68
CA ASN A 98 -22.30 -11.00 -7.71
C ASN A 98 -22.96 -10.80 -9.09
N PRO A 99 -24.30 -10.72 -9.16
CA PRO A 99 -25.03 -10.48 -10.40
C PRO A 99 -24.69 -9.13 -11.06
N GLN A 100 -24.19 -8.17 -10.29
CA GLN A 100 -23.78 -6.85 -10.77
C GLN A 100 -22.37 -6.85 -11.37
N ALA A 101 -21.63 -7.94 -11.24
CA ALA A 101 -20.31 -8.07 -11.84
C ALA A 101 -20.38 -8.02 -13.37
N GLN A 102 -19.49 -7.25 -13.99
CA GLN A 102 -19.42 -7.07 -15.45
C GLN A 102 -18.19 -7.70 -16.08
N GLY A 103 -17.14 -7.94 -15.30
CA GLY A 103 -15.89 -8.41 -15.88
C GLY A 103 -14.71 -8.34 -14.92
N TYR A 104 -13.53 -8.44 -15.52
CA TYR A 104 -12.26 -8.45 -14.83
C TYR A 104 -11.25 -7.64 -15.64
N ILE A 105 -10.52 -6.73 -14.99
CA ILE A 105 -9.36 -6.05 -15.60
C ILE A 105 -8.12 -6.83 -15.21
N ASP A 106 -7.33 -7.25 -16.19
CA ASP A 106 -6.06 -7.94 -15.98
C ASP A 106 -4.91 -7.22 -16.70
N MET A 107 -3.92 -6.78 -15.94
CA MET A 107 -2.71 -6.12 -16.38
C MET A 107 -1.48 -6.84 -15.78
N PRO A 108 -1.06 -7.96 -16.39
CA PRO A 108 0.01 -8.82 -15.86
C PRO A 108 1.37 -8.11 -15.72
N GLY A 109 1.62 -7.07 -16.52
CA GLY A 109 2.87 -6.28 -16.44
C GLY A 109 3.09 -5.57 -15.10
N ILE A 110 2.03 -5.34 -14.34
CA ILE A 110 2.07 -4.68 -13.02
C ILE A 110 1.39 -5.53 -11.92
N GLY A 111 0.96 -6.76 -12.22
CA GLY A 111 0.25 -7.62 -11.27
C GLY A 111 -1.08 -7.03 -10.80
N PHE A 112 -1.77 -6.28 -11.67
CA PHE A 112 -3.06 -5.66 -11.37
C PHE A 112 -4.18 -6.48 -11.99
N SER A 113 -5.03 -7.06 -11.15
CA SER A 113 -6.03 -8.03 -11.58
C SER A 113 -7.25 -7.91 -10.66
N TYR A 114 -8.29 -7.15 -11.06
CA TYR A 114 -9.46 -6.84 -10.21
C TYR A 114 -10.80 -7.01 -10.93
N PRO A 115 -11.86 -7.45 -10.21
CA PRO A 115 -13.22 -7.52 -10.75
C PRO A 115 -13.83 -6.13 -10.90
N ILE A 116 -14.75 -6.00 -11.85
CA ILE A 116 -15.53 -4.79 -12.08
C ILE A 116 -17.00 -5.08 -11.78
N ALA A 117 -17.64 -4.21 -11.01
CA ALA A 117 -19.07 -4.26 -10.70
C ALA A 117 -19.79 -3.00 -11.22
N LEU A 118 -21.03 -3.17 -11.66
CA LEU A 118 -21.91 -2.08 -12.01
C LEU A 118 -23.04 -1.95 -10.99
N GLY A 119 -22.90 -0.99 -10.08
CA GLY A 119 -23.93 -0.63 -9.12
C GLY A 119 -25.13 0.06 -9.79
N ALA A 120 -26.17 0.32 -8.99
CA ALA A 120 -27.26 1.21 -9.41
C ALA A 120 -26.82 2.70 -9.45
N ASP A 121 -25.73 3.01 -8.74
CA ASP A 121 -25.10 4.31 -8.63
C ASP A 121 -23.57 4.17 -8.65
N ASN A 122 -22.87 5.30 -8.53
CA ASN A 122 -21.41 5.38 -8.47
C ASN A 122 -20.88 5.49 -7.02
N GLU A 123 -21.71 5.19 -6.01
CA GLU A 123 -21.36 5.37 -4.60
C GLU A 123 -21.18 4.03 -3.87
N TYR A 124 -22.05 3.05 -4.14
CA TYR A 124 -22.08 1.78 -3.40
C TYR A 124 -20.72 1.05 -3.40
N TYR A 125 -20.09 0.90 -4.56
CA TYR A 125 -18.81 0.19 -4.69
C TYR A 125 -17.58 1.03 -4.29
N LEU A 126 -17.73 2.28 -3.84
CA LEU A 126 -16.61 3.03 -3.26
C LEU A 126 -16.14 2.43 -1.94
N ASN A 127 -17.04 1.78 -1.21
CA ASN A 127 -16.76 1.20 0.11
C ASN A 127 -17.32 -0.22 0.30
N HIS A 128 -17.72 -0.89 -0.79
CA HIS A 128 -18.14 -2.29 -0.79
C HIS A 128 -17.31 -3.11 -1.78
N THR A 129 -16.93 -4.33 -1.41
CA THR A 129 -16.23 -5.27 -2.30
C THR A 129 -17.19 -5.88 -3.32
N ILE A 130 -16.65 -6.66 -4.28
CA ILE A 130 -17.46 -7.43 -5.24
C ILE A 130 -18.43 -8.40 -4.56
N GLU A 131 -18.17 -8.83 -3.32
CA GLU A 131 -19.08 -9.71 -2.55
C GLU A 131 -20.16 -8.91 -1.78
N GLY A 132 -20.08 -7.57 -1.79
CA GLY A 132 -20.96 -6.69 -1.02
C GLY A 132 -20.50 -6.44 0.43
N ASN A 133 -19.28 -6.83 0.80
CA ASN A 133 -18.75 -6.59 2.14
C ASN A 133 -18.19 -5.16 2.26
N ILE A 134 -18.38 -4.50 3.39
CA ILE A 134 -17.85 -3.14 3.62
C ILE A 134 -16.32 -3.18 3.70
N HIS A 135 -15.64 -2.44 2.83
CA HIS A 135 -14.20 -2.29 2.85
C HIS A 135 -13.74 -0.95 2.27
N SER A 136 -12.68 -0.36 2.84
CA SER A 136 -12.14 0.95 2.43
C SER A 136 -11.57 1.05 1.02
N TYR A 137 -11.37 -0.06 0.30
CA TYR A 137 -10.86 -0.05 -1.08
C TYR A 137 -11.96 -0.30 -2.12
N GLY A 138 -13.17 -0.65 -1.68
CA GLY A 138 -14.32 -0.83 -2.57
C GLY A 138 -14.17 -1.94 -3.62
N CYS A 139 -14.74 -1.69 -4.78
CA CYS A 139 -14.63 -2.47 -6.01
C CYS A 139 -14.50 -1.49 -7.18
N LEU A 140 -13.87 -1.93 -8.27
CA LEU A 140 -13.89 -1.19 -9.53
C LEU A 140 -15.27 -1.25 -10.18
#